data_AF-A0A948C5S7-F1
#
_entry.id   AF-A0A948C5S7-F1
#
_cell.length_a   1.000
_cell.length_b   1.000
_cell.length_c   1.000
_cell.angle_alpha   90.00
_cell.angle_beta   90.00
_cell.angle_gamma   90.00
#
_symmetry.space_group_name_H-M   'P 1'
#
loop_
_entity.id
_entity.type
_entity.pdbx_description
1 polymer ?
#
loop_
_entity_poly.entity_id
_entity_poly.type
_entity_poly.pdbx_seq_one_letter_code
_entity_poly.pdbx_strand_id
1 'polypeptide(L)'
;MIYSDYGHMASSLQLGYEDLKEKYPGYKLQIIFQPHQINRVLRERNEFSQAFKHYDHVTIYDIYAARENLAELLKKSQSINL
;
A
#
# COMPACT_ATOMS: atom_id res chain seq x y z
N MET A 1 9.74 15.13 10.02
CA MET A 1 9.31 15.75 8.75
C MET A 1 8.12 14.96 8.23
N ILE A 2 7.17 15.61 7.56
CA ILE A 2 5.97 14.95 7.03
C ILE A 2 5.90 15.26 5.54
N TYR A 3 5.72 14.22 4.75
CA TYR A 3 5.52 14.28 3.31
C TYR A 3 4.20 13.60 2.97
N SER A 4 3.45 14.16 2.03
CA SER A 4 2.25 13.55 1.47
C SER A 4 2.52 13.18 0.02
N ASP A 5 2.16 11.97 -0.37
CA ASP A 5 2.26 11.47 -1.74
C ASP A 5 0.93 10.85 -2.16
N TYR A 6 0.55 11.00 -3.44
CA TYR A 6 -0.71 10.48 -4.00
C TYR A 6 -0.58 9.02 -4.51
N GLY A 7 0.64 8.49 -4.53
CA GLY A 7 0.95 7.15 -4.98
C GLY A 7 0.16 6.08 -4.22
N HIS A 8 -0.48 5.20 -4.98
CA HIS A 8 -1.30 4.10 -4.48
C HIS A 8 -0.96 2.77 -5.16
N MET A 9 0.15 2.74 -5.89
CA MET A 9 0.73 1.53 -6.50
C MET A 9 1.96 1.11 -5.70
N ALA A 10 2.26 -0.18 -5.65
CA ALA A 10 3.42 -0.69 -4.92
C ALA A 10 4.74 -0.07 -5.43
N SER A 11 4.85 0.15 -6.74
CA SER A 11 6.01 0.82 -7.36
C SER A 11 6.20 2.26 -6.90
N SER A 12 5.11 3.00 -6.66
CA SER A 12 5.19 4.37 -6.15
C SER A 12 5.77 4.41 -4.74
N LEU A 13 5.44 3.43 -3.90
CA LEU A 13 6.01 3.33 -2.55
C LEU A 13 7.51 3.03 -2.60
N GLN A 14 7.92 2.13 -3.50
CA GLN A 14 9.33 1.81 -3.70
C GLN A 14 10.14 3.05 -4.14
N LEU A 15 9.67 3.76 -5.17
CA LEU A 15 10.33 4.96 -5.66
C LEU A 15 10.38 6.05 -4.59
N GLY A 16 9.29 6.25 -3.85
CA GLY A 16 9.26 7.20 -2.73
C GLY A 16 10.25 6.85 -1.61
N TYR A 17 10.44 5.57 -1.31
CA TYR A 17 11.47 5.13 -0.37
C TYR A 17 12.88 5.46 -0.90
N GLU A 18 13.16 5.14 -2.15
CA GLU A 18 14.46 5.39 -2.79
C GLU A 18 14.83 6.87 -2.76
N ASP A 19 13.91 7.74 -3.20
CA ASP A 19 14.08 9.19 -3.20
C ASP A 19 14.34 9.74 -1.80
N LEU A 20 13.55 9.30 -0.81
CA LEU A 20 13.71 9.75 0.58
C LEU A 20 15.00 9.23 1.19
N LYS A 21 15.44 8.01 0.85
CA LYS A 21 16.66 7.43 1.39
C LYS A 21 17.91 8.09 0.82
N GLU A 22 17.88 8.44 -0.46
CA GLU A 22 18.94 9.21 -1.11
C GLU A 22 19.04 10.61 -0.50
N LYS A 23 17.90 11.29 -0.34
CA LYS A 23 17.87 12.68 0.15
C LYS A 23 18.17 12.81 1.64
N TYR A 24 17.81 11.81 2.44
CA TYR A 24 17.95 11.81 3.89
C TYR A 24 18.68 10.55 4.38
N PRO A 25 19.98 10.40 4.03
CA PRO A 25 20.74 9.24 4.44
C PRO A 25 20.83 9.17 5.97
N GLY A 26 20.64 7.97 6.51
CA GLY A 26 20.68 7.71 7.97
C GLY A 26 19.39 8.02 8.74
N TYR A 27 18.38 8.63 8.11
CA TYR A 27 17.08 8.82 8.74
C TYR A 27 16.28 7.51 8.73
N LYS A 28 15.48 7.32 9.79
CA LYS A 28 14.44 6.29 9.81
C LYS A 28 13.25 6.76 8.96
N LEU A 29 12.74 5.88 8.13
CA LEU A 29 11.61 6.14 7.25
C LEU A 29 10.39 5.36 7.73
N GLN A 30 9.33 6.10 8.04
CA GLN A 30 8.03 5.55 8.38
C GLN A 30 7.04 5.88 7.26
N ILE A 31 6.20 4.91 6.90
CA ILE A 31 5.11 5.09 5.94
C ILE A 31 3.76 4.88 6.63
N ILE A 32 2.83 5.78 6.31
CA ILE A 32 1.41 5.63 6.62
C ILE A 32 0.70 5.49 5.28
N PHE A 33 0.12 4.32 5.02
CA PHE A 33 -0.48 3.98 3.73
C PHE A 33 -1.96 3.69 3.88
N GLN A 34 -2.80 4.39 3.10
CA GLN A 34 -4.20 4.03 2.93
C GLN A 34 -4.35 3.29 1.60
N PRO A 35 -4.68 1.99 1.61
CA PRO A 35 -4.86 1.24 0.38
C PRO A 35 -6.07 1.75 -0.41
N HIS A 36 -5.94 1.86 -1.74
CA HIS A 36 -7.00 2.32 -2.62
C HIS A 36 -7.45 1.18 -3.55
N GLN A 37 -8.73 0.80 -3.48
CA GLN A 37 -9.36 -0.32 -4.19
C GLN A 37 -8.78 -1.71 -3.82
N ILE A 38 -9.65 -2.60 -3.37
CA ILE A 38 -9.39 -3.99 -3.03
C ILE A 38 -8.80 -4.75 -4.20
N ASN A 39 -9.35 -4.62 -5.41
CA ASN A 39 -8.83 -5.37 -6.56
C ASN A 39 -7.37 -4.99 -6.88
N ARG A 40 -7.00 -3.72 -6.68
CA ARG A 40 -5.61 -3.27 -6.86
C ARG A 40 -4.69 -3.88 -5.81
N VAL A 41 -5.09 -3.82 -4.54
CA VAL A 41 -4.32 -4.38 -3.43
C VAL A 41 -4.14 -5.89 -3.59
N LEU A 42 -5.18 -6.61 -4.04
CA LEU A 42 -5.09 -8.05 -4.29
C LEU A 42 -4.14 -8.36 -5.47
N ARG A 43 -4.21 -7.58 -6.55
CA ARG A 43 -3.36 -7.78 -7.73
C ARG A 43 -1.88 -7.53 -7.43
N GLU A 44 -1.57 -6.52 -6.62
CA GLU A 44 -0.19 -6.10 -6.30
C GLU A 44 0.25 -6.54 -4.90
N ARG A 45 -0.40 -7.57 -4.32
CA ARG A 45 -0.22 -7.96 -2.91
C ARG A 45 1.24 -8.27 -2.57
N ASN A 46 1.90 -9.02 -3.45
CA ASN A 46 3.28 -9.44 -3.22
C ASN A 46 4.23 -8.24 -3.32
N GLU A 47 3.99 -7.37 -4.30
CA GLU A 47 4.75 -6.16 -4.57
C GLU A 47 4.64 -5.17 -3.42
N PHE A 48 3.44 -4.96 -2.87
CA PHE A 48 3.25 -4.17 -1.65
C PHE A 48 4.03 -4.75 -0.48
N SER A 49 3.97 -6.08 -0.29
CA SER A 49 4.72 -6.74 0.78
C SER A 49 6.24 -6.55 0.63
N GLN A 50 6.79 -6.51 -0.58
CA GLN A 50 8.20 -6.22 -0.79
C GLN A 50 8.52 -4.75 -0.53
N ALA A 51 7.72 -3.82 -1.08
CA ALA A 51 7.93 -2.39 -0.87
C ALA A 51 7.93 -2.01 0.62
N PHE A 52 7.01 -2.57 1.41
CA PHE A 52 6.91 -2.29 2.84
C PHE A 52 8.10 -2.77 3.68
N LYS A 53 8.84 -3.80 3.23
CA LYS A 53 10.02 -4.31 3.97
C LYS A 53 11.17 -3.30 4.05
N HIS A 54 11.19 -2.31 3.16
CA HIS A 54 12.23 -1.28 3.14
C HIS A 54 12.03 -0.22 4.23
N TYR A 55 10.79 0.00 4.67
CA TYR A 55 10.49 1.02 5.69
C TYR A 55 10.75 0.49 7.10
N ASP A 56 11.23 1.37 7.97
CA ASP A 56 11.48 1.03 9.38
C ASP A 56 10.17 0.78 10.15
N HIS A 57 9.13 1.55 9.82
CA HIS A 57 7.80 1.41 10.42
C HIS A 57 6.73 1.58 9.33
N VAL A 58 5.73 0.71 9.38
CA VAL A 58 4.63 0.68 8.40
C VAL A 58 3.32 0.73 9.17
N THR A 59 2.48 1.71 8.86
CA THR A 59 1.10 1.80 9.33
C THR A 59 0.18 1.70 8.13
N ILE A 60 -0.74 0.73 8.13
CA ILE A 60 -1.71 0.53 7.06
C ILE A 60 -3.09 0.87 7.61
N TYR A 61 -3.79 1.77 6.95
CA TYR A 61 -5.16 2.16 7.30
C TYR A 61 -6.20 1.26 6.62
N ASP A 62 -7.45 1.41 7.05
CA ASP A 62 -8.58 0.77 6.39
C ASP A 62 -8.62 1.10 4.90
N ILE A 63 -9.02 0.11 4.10
CA ILE A 63 -9.06 0.23 2.65
C ILE A 63 -10.11 1.26 2.23
N TYR A 64 -9.68 2.19 1.38
CA TYR A 64 -10.60 3.06 0.66
C TYR A 64 -11.10 2.33 -0.59
N ALA A 65 -12.32 1.78 -0.52
CA ALA A 65 -12.92 1.00 -1.60
C ALA A 65 -13.21 1.82 -2.87
N ALA A 66 -13.20 3.15 -2.79
CA ALA A 66 -13.58 4.07 -3.87
C ALA A 66 -14.96 3.72 -4.46
N ARG A 67 -14.99 3.12 -5.66
CA ARG A 67 -16.23 2.73 -6.37
C ARG A 67 -16.57 1.25 -6.23
N GLU A 68 -15.75 0.47 -5.53
CA GLU A 68 -15.97 -0.97 -5.40
C GLU A 68 -17.07 -1.28 -4.40
N ASN A 69 -17.94 -2.21 -4.77
CA ASN A 69 -18.98 -2.71 -3.88
C ASN A 69 -18.39 -3.80 -2.98
N LEU A 70 -18.13 -3.45 -1.72
CA LEU A 70 -17.56 -4.38 -0.73
C LEU A 70 -18.43 -5.63 -0.53
N ALA A 71 -19.76 -5.49 -0.53
CA ALA A 71 -20.66 -6.63 -0.36
C ALA A 71 -20.56 -7.61 -1.54
N GLU A 72 -20.35 -7.12 -2.76
CA GLU A 72 -20.14 -7.97 -3.92
C GLU A 72 -18.79 -8.69 -3.87
N LEU A 73 -17.73 -7.99 -3.46
CA LEU A 73 -16.40 -8.56 -3.31
C LEU A 73 -16.36 -9.65 -2.22
N LEU A 74 -17.03 -9.42 -1.09
CA LEU A 74 -17.14 -10.41 -0.02
C LEU A 74 -17.88 -11.68 -0.50
N LYS A 75 -18.96 -11.52 -1.28
CA LYS A 75 -19.66 -12.66 -1.89
C LYS A 75 -18.73 -13.44 -2.82
N LYS A 76 -17.99 -12.76 -3.71
CA LYS A 76 -17.03 -13.40 -4.63
C LYS A 76 -15.94 -14.17 -3.86
N SER A 77 -15.40 -13.61 -2.78
CA SER A 77 -14.40 -14.27 -1.95
C SER A 77 -14.92 -15.53 -1.25
N GLN A 78 -16.19 -15.58 -0.87
CA GLN A 78 -16.80 -16.76 -0.24
C GLN A 78 -17.08 -17.86 -1.27
N SER A 79 -17.45 -17.50 -2.51
CA SER A 79 -17.68 -18.45 -3.60
C SER A 79 -16.42 -19.17 -4.11
N ILE A 80 -15.22 -18.62 -3.82
CA ILE A 80 -13.94 -19.15 -4.28
C ILE A 80 -13.32 -20.12 -3.24
N ASN A 81 -13.89 -20.20 -2.04
CA ASN A 81 -13.50 -21.19 -1.02
C ASN A 81 -14.42 -22.44 -1.08
N LEU A 82 -14.46 -23.12 -2.24
CA LEU A 82 -15.00 -24.47 -2.42
C LEU A 82 -13.99 -25.34 -3.16
#